data_AF-A0A6P1ITC1-F1
#
_entry.id   AF-A0A6P1ITC1-F1
#
_cell.length_a   1.000
_cell.length_b   1.000
_cell.length_c   1.000
_cell.angle_alpha   90.00
_cell.angle_beta   90.00
_cell.angle_gamma   90.00
#
_symmetry.space_group_name_H-M   'P 1'
#
loop_
_entity.id
_entity.type
_entity.pdbx_description
1 polymer ?
#
loop_
_entity_poly.entity_id
_entity_poly.type
_entity_poly.pdbx_seq_one_letter_code
_entity_poly.pdbx_strand_id
1 'polypeptide(L)'
;MTPSAEPVRVLPPAHGFDALCDTLTRAGWRLVSQSSAPILPGEPEQASFERQGRALFYTFNPVCRLRLLDTARAGAWDADATPRVDLATVGRWLADADERTALRGILAAQALHAVALAPQVQALQSHPRAALAQAAQRALVVLRGGHEPDPRETALAAADVLRRQLEPLLLSLAHDGTGAIAASLQPREGDFALAFKPEWVDAAREAYAAAWPQPARAQRASSRAQVRVHVAPAGMLAHANELSRHFPSGYRGICAALQAQRVWAAWKTVEPGADAGMAYDGMVWLDDHWAWFPKPYRVLGALMKTRSV
;
A
#
# COMPACT_ATOMS: atom_id res chain seq x y z
N MET A 1 -14.33 30.94 24.18
CA MET A 1 -14.05 29.73 23.40
C MET A 1 -12.82 29.99 22.57
N THR A 2 -11.70 29.35 22.90
CA THR A 2 -10.48 29.40 22.10
C THR A 2 -10.78 28.73 20.75
N PRO A 3 -10.50 29.35 19.59
CA PRO A 3 -10.72 28.69 18.31
C PRO A 3 -9.94 27.37 18.28
N SER A 4 -10.64 26.27 17.99
CA SER A 4 -10.02 24.97 17.78
C SER A 4 -9.00 25.13 16.65
N ALA A 5 -7.73 24.83 16.92
CA ALA A 5 -6.68 24.95 15.94
C ALA A 5 -6.99 24.03 14.75
N GLU A 6 -6.97 24.57 13.53
CA GLU A 6 -7.07 23.78 12.30
C GLU A 6 -5.91 22.79 12.27
N PRO A 7 -6.17 21.46 12.22
CA PRO A 7 -5.12 20.46 12.37
C PRO A 7 -4.14 20.47 11.19
N VAL A 8 -4.55 20.92 10.00
CA VAL A 8 -3.71 20.98 8.81
C VAL A 8 -3.76 22.37 8.20
N ARG A 9 -2.61 22.85 7.71
CA ARG A 9 -2.48 24.09 6.96
C ARG A 9 -2.00 23.84 5.54
N VAL A 10 -2.62 24.51 4.58
CA VAL A 10 -2.13 24.56 3.20
C VAL A 10 -1.26 25.80 3.04
N LEU A 11 0.00 25.62 2.67
CA LEU A 11 0.93 26.74 2.47
C LEU A 11 0.82 27.29 1.04
N PRO A 12 1.02 28.62 0.85
CA PRO A 12 1.03 29.21 -0.49
C PRO A 12 2.12 28.59 -1.38
N PRO A 13 1.89 28.40 -2.68
CA PRO A 13 2.88 27.84 -3.61
C PRO A 13 4.19 28.63 -3.67
N ALA A 14 4.12 29.95 -3.44
CA ALA A 14 5.28 30.83 -3.39
C ALA A 14 6.11 30.71 -2.10
N HIS A 15 5.55 30.10 -1.05
CA HIS A 15 6.24 29.88 0.21
C HIS A 15 6.89 28.48 0.19
N GLY A 16 8.15 28.44 -0.26
CA GLY A 16 8.94 27.22 -0.36
C GLY A 16 9.42 26.69 0.99
N PHE A 17 10.04 25.52 0.98
CA PHE A 17 10.51 24.86 2.20
C PHE A 17 11.53 25.68 2.99
N ASP A 18 12.49 26.35 2.33
CA ASP A 18 13.47 27.19 3.02
C ASP A 18 12.80 28.37 3.77
N ALA A 19 11.85 29.03 3.12
CA ALA A 19 11.08 30.12 3.74
C ALA A 19 10.24 29.62 4.94
N LEU A 20 9.73 28.39 4.86
CA LEU A 20 9.06 27.73 5.98
C LEU A 20 10.05 27.46 7.13
N CYS A 21 11.22 26.90 6.83
CA CYS A 21 12.29 26.68 7.80
C CYS A 21 12.68 27.97 8.53
N ASP A 22 12.88 29.07 7.81
CA ASP A 22 13.20 30.38 8.41
C ASP A 22 12.08 30.89 9.33
N THR A 23 10.84 30.73 8.90
CA THR A 23 9.64 31.12 9.67
C THR A 23 9.51 30.30 10.95
N LEU A 24 9.62 28.97 10.84
CA LEU A 24 9.55 28.05 11.96
C LEU A 24 10.72 28.22 12.93
N THR A 25 11.94 28.44 12.42
CA THR A 25 13.14 28.70 13.23
C THR A 25 12.99 29.96 14.07
N ARG A 26 12.49 31.06 13.49
CA ARG A 26 12.19 32.29 14.25
C ARG A 26 11.13 32.09 15.32
N ALA A 27 10.20 31.16 15.09
CA ALA A 27 9.21 30.74 16.08
C ALA A 27 9.73 29.67 17.07
N GLY A 28 11.03 29.36 17.05
CA GLY A 28 11.69 28.44 17.99
C GLY A 28 11.49 26.96 17.68
N TRP A 29 11.02 26.61 16.48
CA TRP A 29 10.96 25.23 16.02
C TRP A 29 12.30 24.82 15.40
N ARG A 30 12.70 23.57 15.61
CA ARG A 30 13.92 23.00 15.05
C ARG A 30 13.59 21.89 14.07
N LEU A 31 14.19 21.92 12.89
CA LEU A 31 14.13 20.81 11.94
C LEU A 31 14.81 19.57 12.53
N VAL A 32 14.10 18.43 12.56
CA VAL A 32 14.58 17.17 13.15
C VAL A 32 14.89 16.14 12.08
N SER A 33 14.04 16.04 11.06
CA SER A 33 14.25 15.12 9.94
C SER A 33 13.66 15.67 8.64
N GLN A 34 14.21 15.24 7.52
CA GLN A 34 13.67 15.48 6.18
C GLN A 34 14.08 14.35 5.21
N SER A 35 13.38 14.22 4.08
CA SER A 35 13.77 13.35 2.97
C SER A 35 15.21 13.65 2.51
N SER A 36 16.04 12.62 2.32
CA SER A 36 17.45 12.76 1.95
C SER A 36 17.72 12.89 0.44
N ALA A 37 16.75 12.55 -0.41
CA ALA A 37 16.87 12.59 -1.87
C ALA A 37 15.55 13.05 -2.52
N PRO A 38 15.19 14.34 -2.41
CA PRO A 38 13.92 14.82 -2.91
C PRO A 38 13.86 14.81 -4.45
N ILE A 39 12.68 14.53 -4.98
CA ILE A 39 12.38 14.57 -6.42
C ILE A 39 12.59 15.98 -6.96
N LEU A 40 12.22 17.00 -6.19
CA LEU A 40 12.46 18.41 -6.51
C LEU A 40 13.55 18.97 -5.58
N PRO A 41 14.70 19.43 -6.10
CA PRO A 41 15.74 20.03 -5.27
C PRO A 41 15.21 21.18 -4.41
N GLY A 42 15.55 21.17 -3.12
CA GLY A 42 15.11 22.18 -2.15
C GLY A 42 13.71 21.95 -1.56
N GLU A 43 12.99 20.91 -1.98
CA GLU A 43 11.62 20.62 -1.52
C GLU A 43 11.52 19.15 -1.07
N PRO A 44 11.84 18.83 0.20
CA PRO A 44 11.69 17.48 0.71
C PRO A 44 10.21 17.05 0.71
N GLU A 45 9.91 15.81 0.28
CA GLU A 45 8.54 15.30 0.30
C GLU A 45 7.97 15.26 1.72
N GLN A 46 8.84 15.08 2.71
CA GLN A 46 8.49 15.02 4.12
C GLN A 46 9.56 15.69 4.97
N ALA A 47 9.13 16.40 6.02
CA ALA A 47 10.01 16.90 7.07
C ALA A 47 9.28 16.96 8.41
N SER A 48 10.03 16.90 9.51
CA SER A 48 9.49 17.06 10.86
C SER A 48 10.22 18.16 11.63
N PHE A 49 9.47 18.93 12.41
CA PHE A 49 10.00 19.98 13.27
C PHE A 49 9.55 19.75 14.71
N GLU A 50 10.41 20.08 15.67
CA GLU A 50 10.11 19.94 17.08
C GLU A 50 10.33 21.22 17.88
N ARG A 51 9.51 21.41 18.91
CA ARG A 51 9.64 22.48 19.91
C ARG A 51 9.07 22.04 21.24
N GLN A 52 9.91 21.92 22.27
CA GLN A 52 9.47 21.60 23.65
C GLN A 52 8.55 20.35 23.72
N GLY A 53 8.93 19.27 23.03
CA GLY A 53 8.15 18.02 23.01
C GLY A 53 6.91 18.02 22.11
N ARG A 54 6.69 19.08 21.34
CA ARG A 54 5.64 19.19 20.31
C ARG A 54 6.22 18.97 18.93
N ALA A 55 5.40 18.52 17.99
CA ALA A 55 5.83 18.22 16.63
C ALA A 55 4.93 18.88 15.56
N LEU A 56 5.57 19.29 14.47
CA LEU A 56 4.94 19.64 13.19
C LEU A 56 5.41 18.68 12.11
N PHE A 57 4.52 18.32 11.19
CA PHE A 57 4.86 17.47 10.05
C PHE A 57 4.58 18.22 8.75
N TYR A 58 5.60 18.36 7.94
CA TYR A 58 5.52 18.93 6.61
C TYR A 58 5.40 17.80 5.59
N THR A 59 4.52 17.99 4.61
CA THR A 59 4.49 17.15 3.40
C THR A 59 4.42 18.01 2.14
N PHE A 60 5.10 17.54 1.09
CA PHE A 60 5.12 18.16 -0.22
C PHE A 60 4.73 17.17 -1.30
N ASN A 61 3.75 17.54 -2.12
CA ASN A 61 3.39 16.80 -3.33
C ASN A 61 4.02 17.49 -4.55
N PRO A 62 5.07 16.90 -5.17
CA PRO A 62 5.78 17.53 -6.28
C PRO A 62 4.97 17.65 -7.56
N VAL A 63 3.94 16.80 -7.75
CA VAL A 63 3.13 16.77 -8.99
C VAL A 63 2.31 18.06 -9.14
N CYS A 64 1.68 18.49 -8.06
CA CYS A 64 0.86 19.70 -8.04
C CYS A 64 1.45 20.82 -7.19
N ARG A 65 2.67 20.65 -6.65
CA ARG A 65 3.33 21.60 -5.72
C ARG A 65 2.43 21.99 -4.54
N LEU A 66 1.76 21.01 -3.93
CA LEU A 66 0.97 21.22 -2.72
C LEU A 66 1.87 21.04 -1.49
N ARG A 67 1.80 22.00 -0.56
CA ARG A 67 2.52 21.97 0.71
C ARG A 67 1.51 21.93 1.84
N LEU A 68 1.66 20.94 2.72
CA LEU A 68 0.84 20.82 3.91
C LEU A 68 1.72 20.87 5.15
N LEU A 69 1.23 21.55 6.18
CA LEU A 69 1.80 21.54 7.51
C LEU A 69 0.75 21.00 8.48
N ASP A 70 0.95 19.78 8.96
CA ASP A 70 0.14 19.17 10.02
C ASP A 70 0.62 19.69 11.38
N THR A 71 -0.35 20.18 12.13
CA THR A 71 -0.21 20.88 13.41
C THR A 71 -0.99 20.19 14.53
N ALA A 72 -1.60 19.03 14.27
CA ALA A 72 -2.39 18.30 15.26
C ALA A 72 -1.58 17.98 16.53
N ARG A 73 -0.26 17.77 16.40
CA ARG A 73 0.67 17.51 17.52
C ARG A 73 1.43 18.74 18.00
N ALA A 74 1.09 19.93 17.51
CA ALA A 74 1.75 21.18 17.88
C ALA A 74 1.19 21.79 19.20
N GLY A 75 -0.02 21.39 19.58
CA GLY A 75 -0.80 22.08 20.63
C GLY A 75 -1.08 23.53 20.25
N ALA A 76 -1.31 24.39 21.25
CA ALA A 76 -1.43 25.83 21.02
C ALA A 76 -0.09 26.40 20.53
N TRP A 77 0.01 26.72 19.24
CA TRP A 77 1.19 27.33 18.63
C TRP A 77 0.77 28.63 17.93
N ASP A 78 1.73 29.54 17.74
CA ASP A 78 1.48 30.82 17.06
C ASP A 78 1.25 30.58 15.57
N ALA A 79 -0.02 30.33 15.28
CA ALA A 79 -0.56 30.01 13.99
C ALA A 79 -0.44 31.17 12.99
N ASP A 80 -0.29 32.41 13.47
CA ASP A 80 -0.29 33.61 12.62
C ASP A 80 1.06 33.83 11.94
N ALA A 81 2.12 33.23 12.48
CA ALA A 81 3.47 33.32 11.92
C ALA A 81 3.62 32.58 10.58
N THR A 82 2.77 31.59 10.29
CA THR A 82 2.90 30.76 9.08
C THR A 82 1.86 31.13 8.04
N PRO A 83 2.26 31.52 6.80
CA PRO A 83 1.33 31.84 5.73
C PRO A 83 0.36 30.68 5.47
N ARG A 84 -0.92 31.01 5.28
CA ARG A 84 -1.96 30.04 4.94
C ARG A 84 -2.74 30.48 3.72
N VAL A 85 -3.21 29.49 2.98
CA VAL A 85 -4.12 29.68 1.86
C VAL A 85 -5.56 29.68 2.39
N ASP A 86 -6.36 30.65 1.96
CA ASP A 86 -7.78 30.73 2.31
C ASP A 86 -8.64 29.87 1.35
N LEU A 87 -9.89 29.58 1.77
CA LEU A 87 -10.81 28.78 0.96
C LEU A 87 -11.14 29.44 -0.38
N ALA A 88 -11.12 30.77 -0.47
CA ALA A 88 -11.33 31.49 -1.73
C ALA A 88 -10.22 31.19 -2.74
N THR A 89 -8.97 31.11 -2.28
CA THR A 89 -7.84 30.72 -3.12
C THR A 89 -7.93 29.25 -3.55
N VAL A 90 -8.32 28.35 -2.65
CA VAL A 90 -8.55 26.93 -3.02
C VAL A 90 -9.67 26.82 -4.07
N GLY A 91 -10.76 27.58 -3.92
CA GLY A 91 -11.84 27.66 -4.91
C GLY A 91 -11.36 28.16 -6.27
N ARG A 92 -10.44 29.13 -6.31
CA ARG A 92 -9.80 29.57 -7.57
C ARG A 92 -8.96 28.45 -8.20
N TRP A 93 -8.21 27.69 -7.41
CA TRP A 93 -7.44 26.56 -7.93
C TRP A 93 -8.33 25.48 -8.53
N LEU A 94 -9.47 25.17 -7.90
CA LEU A 94 -10.45 24.20 -8.43
C LEU A 94 -11.03 24.61 -9.79
N ALA A 95 -11.11 25.92 -10.04
CA ALA A 95 -11.62 26.48 -11.29
C ALA A 95 -10.52 26.75 -12.34
N ASP A 96 -9.26 26.47 -12.03
CA ASP A 96 -8.14 26.73 -12.93
C ASP A 96 -8.12 25.73 -14.10
N ALA A 97 -7.76 26.22 -15.29
CA ALA A 97 -7.66 25.39 -16.49
C ALA A 97 -6.39 24.51 -16.49
N ASP A 98 -5.36 24.90 -15.74
CA ASP A 98 -4.16 24.09 -15.56
C ASP A 98 -4.47 22.88 -14.66
N GLU A 99 -4.29 21.68 -15.22
CA GLU A 99 -4.63 20.42 -14.54
C GLU A 99 -3.89 20.23 -13.22
N ARG A 100 -2.63 20.71 -13.12
CA ARG A 100 -1.85 20.60 -11.88
C ARG A 100 -2.38 21.54 -10.80
N THR A 101 -2.86 22.71 -11.19
CA THR A 101 -3.47 23.68 -10.29
C THR A 101 -4.86 23.20 -9.84
N ALA A 102 -5.68 22.65 -10.73
CA ALA A 102 -6.92 21.98 -10.38
C ALA A 102 -6.69 20.82 -9.39
N LEU A 103 -5.69 19.97 -9.64
CA LEU A 103 -5.32 18.88 -8.73
C LEU A 103 -4.89 19.42 -7.36
N ARG A 104 -4.12 20.51 -7.31
CA ARG A 104 -3.77 21.20 -6.05
C ARG A 104 -5.03 21.64 -5.31
N GLY A 105 -6.01 22.22 -6.02
CA GLY A 105 -7.29 22.61 -5.46
C GLY A 105 -8.06 21.45 -4.82
N ILE A 106 -8.15 20.31 -5.52
CA ILE A 106 -8.83 19.11 -5.02
C ILE A 106 -8.18 18.61 -3.72
N LEU A 107 -6.85 18.43 -3.73
CA LEU A 107 -6.11 17.90 -2.60
C LEU A 107 -6.07 18.88 -1.42
N ALA A 108 -5.99 20.19 -1.67
CA ALA A 108 -6.10 21.21 -0.64
C ALA A 108 -7.49 21.25 0.01
N ALA A 109 -8.56 21.13 -0.79
CA ALA A 109 -9.92 21.07 -0.26
C ALA A 109 -10.12 19.84 0.65
N GLN A 110 -9.60 18.67 0.23
CA GLN A 110 -9.60 17.46 1.05
C GLN A 110 -8.83 17.65 2.35
N ALA A 111 -7.59 18.14 2.29
CA ALA A 111 -6.73 18.32 3.47
C ALA A 111 -7.31 19.31 4.50
N LEU A 112 -8.02 20.34 4.04
CA LEU A 112 -8.69 21.33 4.90
C LEU A 112 -10.08 20.89 5.37
N HIS A 113 -10.57 19.72 4.94
CA HIS A 113 -11.97 19.31 5.11
C HIS A 113 -12.96 20.42 4.70
N ALA A 114 -12.68 21.08 3.57
CA ALA A 114 -13.42 22.25 3.11
C ALA A 114 -14.78 21.90 2.51
N VAL A 115 -15.76 21.52 3.35
CA VAL A 115 -17.11 21.09 2.93
C VAL A 115 -17.79 22.11 2.01
N ALA A 116 -17.56 23.40 2.23
CA ALA A 116 -18.10 24.48 1.40
C ALA A 116 -17.66 24.39 -0.08
N LEU A 117 -16.53 23.75 -0.38
CA LEU A 117 -16.00 23.56 -1.74
C LEU A 117 -16.47 22.24 -2.38
N ALA A 118 -17.23 21.40 -1.68
CA ALA A 118 -17.69 20.11 -2.19
C ALA A 118 -18.44 20.21 -3.55
N PRO A 119 -19.31 21.22 -3.82
CA PRO A 119 -19.94 21.36 -5.14
C PRO A 119 -18.93 21.57 -6.28
N GLN A 120 -17.87 22.34 -6.03
CA GLN A 120 -16.81 22.58 -7.02
C GLN A 120 -15.97 21.32 -7.26
N VAL A 121 -15.63 20.58 -6.20
CA VAL A 121 -14.96 19.28 -6.33
C VAL A 121 -15.85 18.27 -7.08
N GLN A 122 -17.17 18.29 -6.84
CA GLN A 122 -18.12 17.43 -7.54
C GLN A 122 -18.17 17.68 -9.05
N ALA A 123 -18.11 18.94 -9.47
CA ALA A 123 -18.06 19.29 -10.90
C ALA A 123 -16.83 18.67 -11.61
N LEU A 124 -15.74 18.42 -10.88
CA LEU A 124 -14.53 17.81 -11.43
C LEU A 124 -14.61 16.27 -11.57
N GLN A 125 -15.65 15.60 -11.05
CA GLN A 125 -15.82 14.14 -11.22
C GLN A 125 -16.04 13.71 -12.67
N SER A 126 -16.55 14.61 -13.53
CA SER A 126 -16.75 14.39 -14.95
C SER A 126 -15.60 14.96 -15.81
N HIS A 127 -14.49 15.37 -15.19
CA HIS A 127 -13.37 15.95 -15.91
C HIS A 127 -12.78 14.95 -16.94
N PRO A 128 -12.43 15.38 -18.18
CA PRO A 128 -11.93 14.49 -19.22
C PRO A 128 -10.67 13.69 -18.83
N ARG A 129 -9.85 14.25 -17.93
CA ARG A 129 -8.70 13.55 -17.35
C ARG A 129 -9.13 12.65 -16.21
N ALA A 130 -8.97 11.35 -16.41
CA ALA A 130 -9.27 10.33 -15.41
C ALA A 130 -8.61 10.58 -14.04
N ALA A 131 -7.36 11.07 -14.01
CA ALA A 131 -6.64 11.35 -12.76
C ALA A 131 -7.33 12.42 -11.90
N LEU A 132 -7.82 13.51 -12.52
CA LEU A 132 -8.56 14.57 -11.82
C LEU A 132 -9.94 14.07 -11.38
N ALA A 133 -10.66 13.37 -12.25
CA ALA A 133 -11.95 12.78 -11.93
C ALA A 133 -11.86 11.83 -10.72
N GLN A 134 -10.86 10.95 -10.68
CA GLN A 134 -10.62 10.04 -9.56
C GLN A 134 -10.20 10.77 -8.29
N ALA A 135 -9.34 11.79 -8.39
CA ALA A 135 -8.96 12.60 -7.23
C ALA A 135 -10.18 13.31 -6.63
N ALA A 136 -11.05 13.89 -7.47
CA ALA A 136 -12.29 14.53 -7.07
C ALA A 136 -13.26 13.53 -6.39
N GLN A 137 -13.38 12.32 -6.92
CA GLN A 137 -14.18 11.26 -6.31
C GLN A 137 -13.70 10.91 -4.90
N ARG A 138 -12.39 10.72 -4.71
CA ARG A 138 -11.81 10.42 -3.38
C ARG A 138 -12.00 11.59 -2.41
N ALA A 139 -11.68 12.81 -2.85
CA ALA A 139 -11.84 14.01 -2.01
C ALA A 139 -13.29 14.20 -1.54
N LEU A 140 -14.28 13.91 -2.39
CA LEU A 140 -15.70 14.01 -2.02
C LEU A 140 -16.14 13.03 -0.94
N VAL A 141 -15.54 11.83 -0.88
CA VAL A 141 -15.82 10.89 0.22
C VAL A 141 -15.47 11.55 1.55
N VAL A 142 -14.28 12.14 1.63
CA VAL A 142 -13.78 12.85 2.81
C VAL A 142 -14.63 14.08 3.14
N LEU A 143 -14.96 14.90 2.13
CA LEU A 143 -15.73 16.13 2.32
C LEU A 143 -17.19 15.88 2.75
N ARG A 144 -17.76 14.72 2.43
CA ARG A 144 -19.12 14.33 2.85
C ARG A 144 -19.16 13.69 4.25
N GLY A 145 -18.05 13.73 4.99
CA GLY A 145 -17.93 13.11 6.31
C GLY A 145 -17.73 11.59 6.27
N GLY A 146 -17.50 11.02 5.09
CA GLY A 146 -16.94 9.68 4.98
C GLY A 146 -15.48 9.71 5.41
N HIS A 147 -15.00 8.61 6.01
CA HIS A 147 -13.56 8.42 6.15
C HIS A 147 -13.01 7.95 4.80
N GLU A 148 -11.81 8.42 4.43
CA GLU A 148 -11.05 7.73 3.39
C GLU A 148 -10.88 6.28 3.87
N PRO A 149 -11.24 5.27 3.06
CA PRO A 149 -11.17 3.89 3.52
C PRO A 149 -9.75 3.61 4.00
N ASP A 150 -9.63 3.08 5.23
CA ASP A 150 -8.34 2.79 5.82
C ASP A 150 -7.54 1.92 4.82
N PRO A 151 -6.27 2.23 4.51
CA PRO A 151 -5.42 1.35 3.71
C PRO A 151 -5.50 -0.11 4.14
N ARG A 152 -5.68 -0.37 5.45
CA ARG A 152 -5.94 -1.69 6.00
C ARG A 152 -7.29 -2.26 5.56
N GLU A 153 -8.39 -1.52 5.67
CA GLU A 153 -9.71 -1.95 5.19
C GLU A 153 -9.70 -2.23 3.68
N THR A 154 -9.03 -1.37 2.92
CA THR A 154 -8.84 -1.56 1.47
C THR A 154 -8.06 -2.84 1.19
N ALA A 155 -6.98 -3.10 1.92
CA ALA A 155 -6.19 -4.32 1.79
C ALA A 155 -6.99 -5.57 2.17
N LEU A 156 -7.80 -5.51 3.24
CA LEU A 156 -8.69 -6.59 3.65
C LEU A 156 -9.77 -6.88 2.61
N ALA A 157 -10.40 -5.84 2.06
CA ALA A 157 -11.40 -5.98 1.00
C ALA A 157 -10.81 -6.58 -0.28
N ALA A 158 -9.62 -6.12 -0.69
CA ALA A 158 -8.90 -6.68 -1.83
C ALA A 158 -8.51 -8.15 -1.60
N ALA A 159 -8.04 -8.47 -0.39
CA ALA A 159 -7.74 -9.85 0.03
C ALA A 159 -8.99 -10.74 -0.08
N ASP A 160 -10.16 -10.27 0.34
CA ASP A 160 -11.41 -11.03 0.27
C ASP A 160 -11.92 -11.25 -1.17
N VAL A 161 -11.67 -10.30 -2.08
CA VAL A 161 -11.94 -10.49 -3.52
C VAL A 161 -11.03 -11.57 -4.08
N LEU A 162 -9.72 -11.48 -3.85
CA LEU A 162 -8.74 -12.45 -4.33
C LEU A 162 -9.00 -13.85 -3.77
N ARG A 163 -9.36 -13.95 -2.48
CA ARG A 163 -9.73 -15.20 -1.83
C ARG A 163 -10.87 -15.91 -2.56
N ARG A 164 -11.95 -15.18 -2.88
CA ARG A 164 -13.11 -15.70 -3.61
C ARG A 164 -12.79 -16.11 -5.05
N GLN A 165 -11.89 -15.39 -5.71
CA GLN A 165 -11.43 -15.75 -7.06
C GLN A 165 -10.54 -16.99 -7.07
N LEU A 166 -9.71 -17.17 -6.03
CA LEU A 166 -8.75 -18.27 -5.94
C LEU A 166 -9.40 -19.59 -5.48
N GLU A 167 -10.46 -19.54 -4.69
CA GLU A 167 -11.11 -20.72 -4.11
C GLU A 167 -11.54 -21.79 -5.16
N PRO A 168 -12.19 -21.46 -6.29
CA PRO A 168 -12.54 -22.44 -7.31
C PRO A 168 -11.33 -23.13 -7.95
N LEU A 169 -10.23 -22.39 -8.16
CA LEU A 169 -8.98 -22.92 -8.68
C LEU A 169 -8.37 -23.91 -7.70
N LEU A 170 -8.36 -23.59 -6.40
CA LEU A 170 -7.80 -24.46 -5.37
C LEU A 170 -8.65 -25.71 -5.13
N LEU A 171 -9.99 -25.61 -5.25
CA LEU A 171 -10.87 -26.78 -5.26
C LEU A 171 -10.54 -27.70 -6.44
N SER A 172 -10.39 -27.13 -7.64
CA SER A 172 -10.01 -27.87 -8.84
C SER A 172 -8.65 -28.57 -8.67
N LEU A 173 -7.66 -27.87 -8.09
CA LEU A 173 -6.35 -28.42 -7.76
C LEU A 173 -6.44 -29.57 -6.73
N ALA A 174 -7.30 -29.45 -5.71
CA ALA A 174 -7.48 -30.49 -4.69
C ALA A 174 -8.14 -31.77 -5.24
N HIS A 175 -8.87 -31.66 -6.35
CA HIS A 175 -9.49 -32.80 -7.03
C HIS A 175 -8.71 -33.29 -8.25
N ASP A 176 -7.58 -32.67 -8.56
CA ASP A 176 -6.76 -33.00 -9.73
C ASP A 176 -6.01 -34.33 -9.55
N GLY A 177 -6.64 -35.42 -10.03
CA GLY A 177 -6.02 -36.75 -10.05
C GLY A 177 -4.95 -36.91 -11.14
N THR A 178 -4.86 -35.99 -12.09
CA THR A 178 -3.98 -36.10 -13.28
C THR A 178 -2.69 -35.30 -13.13
N GLY A 179 -2.71 -34.25 -12.31
CA GLY A 179 -1.63 -33.27 -12.19
C GLY A 179 -1.68 -32.16 -13.26
N ALA A 180 -2.69 -32.14 -14.14
CA ALA A 180 -2.82 -31.15 -15.21
C ALA A 180 -3.04 -29.72 -14.68
N ILE A 181 -3.82 -29.56 -13.60
CA ILE A 181 -4.01 -28.26 -12.94
C ILE A 181 -2.72 -27.84 -12.24
N ALA A 182 -2.05 -28.77 -11.55
CA ALA A 182 -0.76 -28.46 -10.92
C ALA A 182 0.29 -28.01 -11.96
N ALA A 183 0.31 -28.65 -13.13
CA ALA A 183 1.22 -28.31 -14.22
C ALA A 183 0.89 -26.94 -14.86
N SER A 184 -0.39 -26.57 -14.99
CA SER A 184 -0.77 -25.26 -15.54
C SER A 184 -0.40 -24.08 -14.63
N LEU A 185 -0.13 -24.36 -13.35
CA LEU A 185 0.32 -23.40 -12.34
C LEU A 185 1.84 -23.29 -12.24
N GLN A 186 2.59 -24.01 -13.08
CA GLN A 186 4.04 -23.91 -13.11
C GLN A 186 4.47 -22.47 -13.46
N PRO A 187 5.36 -21.84 -12.67
CA PRO A 187 5.87 -20.51 -12.96
C PRO A 187 6.60 -20.45 -14.31
N ARG A 188 6.32 -19.40 -15.07
CA ARG A 188 6.99 -19.00 -16.31
C ARG A 188 8.34 -18.35 -15.98
N GLU A 189 9.20 -18.20 -16.98
CA GLU A 189 10.53 -17.61 -16.79
C GLU A 189 10.50 -16.19 -16.19
N GLY A 190 9.57 -15.35 -16.66
CA GLY A 190 9.39 -13.98 -16.19
C GLY A 190 8.77 -13.86 -14.79
N ASP A 191 8.06 -14.89 -14.33
CA ASP A 191 7.31 -14.89 -13.08
C ASP A 191 8.21 -14.73 -11.85
N PHE A 192 9.44 -15.26 -11.93
CA PHE A 192 10.41 -15.17 -10.85
C PHE A 192 10.79 -13.73 -10.54
N ALA A 193 10.92 -12.87 -11.54
CA ALA A 193 11.22 -11.45 -11.35
C ALA A 193 10.02 -10.68 -10.76
N LEU A 194 8.80 -11.17 -11.01
CA LEU A 194 7.58 -10.61 -10.43
C LEU A 194 7.38 -11.06 -8.97
N ALA A 195 7.80 -12.27 -8.61
CA ALA A 195 7.61 -12.86 -7.27
C ALA A 195 8.75 -12.56 -6.28
N PHE A 196 10.00 -12.54 -6.77
CA PHE A 196 11.20 -12.43 -5.94
C PHE A 196 11.97 -11.13 -6.22
N LYS A 197 12.72 -10.66 -5.22
CA LYS A 197 13.63 -9.53 -5.41
C LYS A 197 14.79 -9.90 -6.35
N PRO A 198 15.37 -8.92 -7.08
CA PRO A 198 16.35 -9.18 -8.14
C PRO A 198 17.49 -10.13 -7.73
N GLU A 199 17.99 -10.01 -6.51
CA GLU A 199 19.12 -10.80 -6.01
C GLU A 199 18.79 -12.29 -5.77
N TRP A 200 17.50 -12.67 -5.75
CA TRP A 200 17.03 -14.05 -5.53
C TRP A 200 16.46 -14.72 -6.78
N VAL A 201 16.24 -13.97 -7.87
CA VAL A 201 15.52 -14.46 -9.06
C VAL A 201 16.16 -15.71 -9.66
N ASP A 202 17.46 -15.65 -9.99
CA ASP A 202 18.13 -16.75 -10.69
C ASP A 202 18.24 -18.00 -9.81
N ALA A 203 18.59 -17.81 -8.54
CA ALA A 203 18.71 -18.92 -7.58
C ALA A 203 17.34 -19.59 -7.32
N ALA A 204 16.26 -18.81 -7.22
CA ALA A 204 14.92 -19.35 -7.11
C ALA A 204 14.51 -20.10 -8.40
N ARG A 205 14.81 -19.53 -9.57
CA ARG A 205 14.53 -20.14 -10.88
C ARG A 205 15.17 -21.50 -11.00
N GLU A 206 16.46 -21.60 -10.71
CA GLU A 206 17.22 -22.85 -10.76
C GLU A 206 16.64 -23.90 -9.79
N ALA A 207 16.41 -23.52 -8.54
CA ALA A 207 15.88 -24.43 -7.53
C ALA A 207 14.49 -24.96 -7.88
N TYR A 208 13.60 -24.12 -8.42
CA TYR A 208 12.27 -24.54 -8.84
C TYR A 208 12.27 -25.33 -10.15
N ALA A 209 13.17 -25.02 -11.09
CA ALA A 209 13.35 -25.80 -12.31
C ALA A 209 13.77 -27.25 -11.99
N ALA A 210 14.61 -27.44 -10.96
CA ALA A 210 14.99 -28.78 -10.49
C ALA A 210 13.85 -29.52 -9.76
N ALA A 211 12.94 -28.79 -9.11
CA ALA A 211 11.84 -29.38 -8.34
C ALA A 211 10.61 -29.73 -9.18
N TRP A 212 10.35 -29.00 -10.28
CA TRP A 212 9.12 -29.17 -11.08
C TRP A 212 8.97 -30.46 -11.90
N PRO A 213 10.03 -31.18 -12.34
CA PRO A 213 9.88 -32.47 -12.99
C PRO A 213 9.12 -33.51 -12.15
N GLN A 214 9.10 -33.33 -10.83
CA GLN A 214 8.23 -34.05 -9.91
C GLN A 214 7.41 -33.05 -9.09
N PRO A 215 6.30 -32.52 -9.66
CA PRO A 215 5.45 -31.54 -9.00
C PRO A 215 5.15 -31.90 -7.56
N ALA A 216 5.11 -30.90 -6.68
CA ALA A 216 4.32 -31.04 -5.47
C ALA A 216 2.88 -31.34 -5.90
N ARG A 217 2.41 -32.56 -5.66
CA ARG A 217 1.01 -32.92 -5.92
C ARG A 217 0.20 -32.51 -4.69
N ALA A 218 -0.86 -31.74 -4.91
CA ALA A 218 -1.89 -31.65 -3.90
C ALA A 218 -2.44 -33.06 -3.66
N GLN A 219 -2.52 -33.47 -2.41
CA GLN A 219 -3.19 -34.71 -2.06
C GLN A 219 -4.65 -34.62 -2.49
N ARG A 220 -5.12 -35.65 -3.19
CA ARG A 220 -6.49 -35.73 -3.66
C ARG A 220 -7.44 -35.73 -2.47
N ALA A 221 -8.30 -34.72 -2.41
CA ALA A 221 -9.30 -34.58 -1.38
C ALA A 221 -10.62 -35.23 -1.78
N SER A 222 -11.49 -35.51 -0.81
CA SER A 222 -12.85 -35.98 -1.12
C SER A 222 -13.66 -34.89 -1.83
N SER A 223 -14.73 -35.29 -2.52
CA SER A 223 -15.67 -34.34 -3.16
C SER A 223 -16.41 -33.44 -2.17
N ARG A 224 -16.37 -33.78 -0.88
CA ARG A 224 -16.99 -33.01 0.20
C ARG A 224 -15.98 -32.16 0.99
N ALA A 225 -14.71 -32.21 0.62
CA ALA A 225 -13.67 -31.41 1.27
C ALA A 225 -13.91 -29.92 1.03
N GLN A 226 -13.60 -29.11 2.05
CA GLN A 226 -13.64 -27.66 1.98
C GLN A 226 -12.23 -27.09 1.84
N VAL A 227 -12.10 -26.00 1.09
CA VAL A 227 -10.83 -25.28 0.98
C VAL A 227 -10.93 -23.99 1.78
N ARG A 228 -10.04 -23.82 2.76
CA ARG A 228 -9.88 -22.56 3.51
C ARG A 228 -8.69 -21.82 2.95
N VAL A 229 -8.95 -20.66 2.36
CA VAL A 229 -7.94 -19.86 1.66
C VAL A 229 -7.58 -18.63 2.50
N HIS A 230 -6.28 -18.36 2.60
CA HIS A 230 -5.73 -17.19 3.27
C HIS A 230 -4.77 -16.48 2.32
N VAL A 231 -4.90 -15.17 2.18
CA VAL A 231 -4.04 -14.37 1.32
C VAL A 231 -3.41 -13.23 2.10
N ALA A 232 -2.19 -12.85 1.74
CA ALA A 232 -1.49 -11.71 2.32
C ALA A 232 -0.49 -11.11 1.33
N PRO A 233 -0.36 -9.77 1.24
CA PRO A 233 0.78 -9.13 0.60
C PRO A 233 2.09 -9.58 1.25
N ALA A 234 3.13 -9.81 0.47
CA ALA A 234 4.42 -10.27 0.99
C ALA A 234 5.02 -9.32 2.03
N GLY A 235 4.83 -8.01 1.86
CA GLY A 235 5.26 -6.99 2.82
C GLY A 235 4.61 -7.13 4.20
N MET A 236 3.47 -7.80 4.31
CA MET A 236 2.79 -8.07 5.58
C MET A 236 3.18 -9.42 6.21
N LEU A 237 4.03 -10.22 5.57
CA LEU A 237 4.43 -11.53 6.08
C LEU A 237 5.57 -11.48 7.12
N ALA A 238 6.26 -10.34 7.24
CA ALA A 238 7.37 -10.17 8.18
C ALA A 238 6.97 -10.28 9.66
N HIS A 239 5.74 -9.87 9.98
CA HIS A 239 5.23 -9.82 11.35
C HIS A 239 3.87 -10.51 11.47
N ALA A 240 3.53 -10.98 12.67
CA ALA A 240 2.21 -11.55 12.93
C ALA A 240 1.12 -10.46 12.85
N ASN A 241 0.12 -10.68 12.00
CA ASN A 241 -1.08 -9.85 11.88
C ASN A 241 -2.26 -10.74 11.41
N GLU A 242 -3.41 -10.12 11.19
CA GLU A 242 -4.64 -10.83 10.84
C GLU A 242 -4.55 -11.60 9.52
N LEU A 243 -3.77 -11.11 8.56
CA LEU A 243 -3.58 -11.73 7.25
C LEU A 243 -2.45 -12.79 7.28
N SER A 244 -1.35 -12.51 7.98
CA SER A 244 -0.16 -13.37 7.98
C SER A 244 -0.21 -14.53 8.98
N ARG A 245 -1.05 -14.48 10.03
CA ARG A 245 -1.10 -15.53 11.09
C ARG A 245 -1.41 -16.94 10.58
N HIS A 246 -2.00 -17.04 9.39
CA HIS A 246 -2.37 -18.31 8.76
C HIS A 246 -1.26 -18.88 7.88
N PHE A 247 -0.19 -18.14 7.62
CA PHE A 247 0.95 -18.59 6.84
C PHE A 247 1.94 -19.41 7.69
N PRO A 248 2.70 -20.33 7.07
CA PRO A 248 3.82 -21.00 7.74
C PRO A 248 4.82 -19.98 8.30
N SER A 249 5.33 -20.25 9.51
CA SER A 249 6.28 -19.35 10.20
C SER A 249 7.55 -19.07 9.38
N GLY A 250 7.94 -19.99 8.50
CA GLY A 250 9.07 -19.82 7.59
C GLY A 250 8.97 -18.62 6.65
N TYR A 251 7.76 -18.13 6.33
CA TYR A 251 7.59 -16.93 5.50
C TYR A 251 8.22 -15.68 6.12
N ARG A 252 8.28 -15.59 7.45
CA ARG A 252 8.95 -14.47 8.14
C ARG A 252 10.44 -14.41 7.80
N GLY A 253 11.09 -15.57 7.68
CA GLY A 253 12.51 -15.67 7.34
C GLY A 253 12.83 -15.34 5.89
N ILE A 254 11.84 -15.39 4.99
CA ILE A 254 12.05 -15.18 3.55
C ILE A 254 11.39 -13.90 3.02
N CYS A 255 10.64 -13.16 3.84
CA CYS A 255 9.92 -11.96 3.39
C CYS A 255 10.81 -10.92 2.71
N ALA A 256 12.07 -10.80 3.16
CA ALA A 256 13.05 -9.89 2.57
C ALA A 256 13.48 -10.28 1.15
N ALA A 257 13.22 -11.51 0.71
CA ALA A 257 13.49 -11.99 -0.65
C ALA A 257 12.28 -11.91 -1.59
N LEU A 258 11.10 -11.54 -1.07
CA LEU A 258 9.86 -11.46 -1.85
C LEU A 258 9.61 -10.03 -2.34
N GLN A 259 8.92 -9.89 -3.47
CA GLN A 259 8.38 -8.61 -3.93
C GLN A 259 7.22 -8.20 -3.01
N ALA A 260 7.38 -7.11 -2.26
CA ALA A 260 6.51 -6.73 -1.13
C ALA A 260 5.03 -6.55 -1.52
N GLN A 261 4.79 -6.10 -2.74
CA GLN A 261 3.47 -5.83 -3.32
C GLN A 261 2.74 -7.08 -3.80
N ARG A 262 3.41 -8.24 -3.91
CA ARG A 262 2.78 -9.47 -4.40
C ARG A 262 1.92 -10.12 -3.34
N VAL A 263 0.73 -10.55 -3.74
CA VAL A 263 -0.20 -11.27 -2.86
C VAL A 263 0.08 -12.76 -2.96
N TRP A 264 0.47 -13.33 -1.83
CA TRP A 264 0.67 -14.76 -1.67
C TRP A 264 -0.57 -15.38 -1.04
N ALA A 265 -0.76 -16.68 -1.28
CA ALA A 265 -1.80 -17.47 -0.65
C ALA A 265 -1.25 -18.74 0.01
N ALA A 266 -1.85 -19.05 1.15
CA ALA A 266 -1.77 -20.33 1.84
C ALA A 266 -3.19 -20.88 1.99
N TRP A 267 -3.34 -22.20 1.90
CA TRP A 267 -4.66 -22.81 2.02
C TRP A 267 -4.61 -24.13 2.79
N LYS A 268 -5.77 -24.53 3.29
CA LYS A 268 -5.98 -25.83 3.90
C LYS A 268 -7.12 -26.54 3.21
N THR A 269 -6.94 -27.81 2.91
CA THR A 269 -8.02 -28.69 2.48
C THR A 269 -8.49 -29.51 3.67
N VAL A 270 -9.74 -29.33 4.07
CA VAL A 270 -10.33 -29.89 5.29
C VAL A 270 -11.41 -30.90 4.90
N GLU A 271 -11.26 -32.15 5.35
CA GLU A 271 -12.25 -33.20 5.11
C GLU A 271 -13.49 -33.02 5.99
N PRO A 272 -14.67 -33.54 5.58
CA PRO A 272 -15.87 -33.49 6.40
C PRO A 272 -15.67 -34.10 7.77
N GLY A 273 -16.02 -33.36 8.82
CA GLY A 273 -15.88 -33.81 10.21
C GLY A 273 -14.45 -33.75 10.77
N ALA A 274 -13.47 -33.26 10.02
CA ALA A 274 -12.11 -33.06 10.51
C ALA A 274 -11.89 -31.64 11.05
N ASP A 275 -11.20 -31.53 12.19
CA ASP A 275 -10.83 -30.23 12.79
C ASP A 275 -9.58 -29.61 12.15
N ALA A 276 -8.75 -30.46 11.53
CA ALA A 276 -7.52 -30.09 10.85
C ALA A 276 -7.51 -30.61 9.41
N GLY A 277 -6.84 -29.87 8.53
CA GLY A 277 -6.71 -30.20 7.11
C GLY A 277 -5.26 -30.18 6.64
N MET A 278 -5.03 -30.71 5.44
CA MET A 278 -3.72 -30.66 4.80
C MET A 278 -3.41 -29.22 4.38
N ALA A 279 -2.25 -28.71 4.79
CA ALA A 279 -1.84 -27.33 4.53
C ALA A 279 -0.91 -27.25 3.31
N TYR A 280 -1.16 -26.25 2.49
CA TYR A 280 -0.38 -25.91 1.31
C TYR A 280 -0.14 -24.41 1.28
N ASP A 281 0.86 -24.00 0.51
CA ASP A 281 1.27 -22.61 0.41
C ASP A 281 2.07 -22.37 -0.88
N GLY A 282 2.32 -21.08 -1.16
CA GLY A 282 3.19 -20.66 -2.26
C GLY A 282 2.47 -20.24 -3.53
N MET A 283 1.14 -20.10 -3.48
CA MET A 283 0.39 -19.56 -4.61
C MET A 283 0.57 -18.03 -4.65
N VAL A 284 0.79 -17.43 -5.81
CA VAL A 284 1.01 -15.98 -5.93
C VAL A 284 0.33 -15.42 -7.18
N TRP A 285 -0.29 -14.24 -7.05
CA TRP A 285 -0.89 -13.53 -8.17
C TRP A 285 0.16 -12.68 -8.89
N LEU A 286 0.37 -12.94 -10.18
CA LEU A 286 1.38 -12.32 -11.02
C LEU A 286 0.73 -11.58 -12.18
N ASP A 287 0.10 -10.45 -11.84
CA ASP A 287 -0.57 -9.50 -12.75
C ASP A 287 -1.78 -10.07 -13.50
N ASP A 288 -1.61 -11.11 -14.34
CA ASP A 288 -2.66 -11.74 -15.16
C ASP A 288 -2.99 -13.18 -14.78
N HIS A 289 -2.15 -13.87 -14.00
CA HIS A 289 -2.35 -15.28 -13.66
C HIS A 289 -1.86 -15.66 -12.26
N TRP A 290 -2.28 -16.84 -11.82
CA TRP A 290 -1.77 -17.48 -10.61
C TRP A 290 -0.60 -18.42 -10.96
N ALA A 291 0.48 -18.32 -10.20
CA ALA A 291 1.61 -19.24 -10.27
C ALA A 291 1.83 -19.91 -8.90
N TRP A 292 2.25 -21.16 -8.91
CA TRP A 292 2.53 -21.93 -7.70
C TRP A 292 4.03 -22.14 -7.50
N PHE A 293 4.55 -21.61 -6.40
CA PHE A 293 5.90 -21.83 -5.89
C PHE A 293 5.85 -22.68 -4.62
N PRO A 294 5.78 -24.02 -4.70
CA PRO A 294 5.56 -24.85 -3.53
C PRO A 294 6.59 -24.60 -2.41
N LYS A 295 6.11 -24.31 -1.20
CA LYS A 295 6.92 -24.16 0.02
C LYS A 295 8.14 -23.25 -0.17
N PRO A 296 7.97 -21.98 -0.58
CA PRO A 296 9.08 -21.10 -0.91
C PRO A 296 9.99 -20.84 0.28
N TYR A 297 9.47 -20.91 1.50
CA TYR A 297 10.29 -20.79 2.71
C TYR A 297 11.31 -21.92 2.88
N ARG A 298 11.09 -23.10 2.28
CA ARG A 298 12.08 -24.19 2.27
C ARG A 298 13.16 -23.95 1.22
N VAL A 299 12.75 -23.54 0.02
CA VAL A 299 13.65 -23.26 -1.10
C VAL A 299 14.54 -22.07 -0.78
N LEU A 300 13.95 -20.90 -0.53
CA LEU A 300 14.67 -19.68 -0.20
C LEU A 300 15.42 -19.80 1.13
N GLY A 301 14.83 -20.48 2.13
CA GLY A 301 15.50 -20.71 3.41
C GLY A 301 16.78 -21.57 3.28
N ALA A 302 16.82 -22.52 2.35
CA ALA A 302 18.03 -23.26 2.04
C ALA A 302 19.06 -22.37 1.31
N LEU A 303 18.62 -21.64 0.28
CA LEU A 303 19.48 -20.72 -0.49
C LEU A 303 20.12 -19.63 0.39
N MET A 304 19.36 -19.08 1.33
CA MET A 304 19.84 -18.09 2.28
C MET A 304 20.95 -18.65 3.17
N LYS A 305 20.80 -19.89 3.67
CA LYS A 305 21.84 -20.53 4.49
C LYS A 305 23.13 -20.77 3.70
N THR A 306 23.02 -21.15 2.43
CA THR A 306 24.19 -21.39 1.56
C THR A 306 24.95 -20.10 1.24
N ARG A 307 24.27 -18.96 1.18
CA ARG A 307 24.87 -17.64 0.90
C ARG A 307 25.41 -16.90 2.12
N SER A 308 25.05 -17.33 3.33
CA SER A 308 25.55 -16.75 4.59
C SER A 308 26.85 -17.38 5.09
N VAL A 309 27.45 -18.28 4.30
CA VAL A 309 28.77 -18.88 4.49
C VAL A 309 29.72 -18.29 3.45
#